data_AF-A0A2A6ZB83-F1
#
_entry.id   AF-A0A2A6ZB83-F1
#
_cell.length_a   1.000
_cell.length_b   1.000
_cell.length_c   1.000
_cell.angle_alpha   90.00
_cell.angle_beta   90.00
_cell.angle_gamma   90.00
#
_symmetry.space_group_name_H-M   'P 1'
#
loop_
_entity.id
_entity.type
_entity.pdbx_description
1 polymer ?
#
loop_
_entity_poly.entity_id
_entity_poly.type
_entity_poly.pdbx_seq_one_letter_code
_entity_poly.pdbx_strand_id
1 'polypeptide(L)'
;MQLNKDKLITEKQKKEGLNTDSIPIHSPNPLPLDEDETAASPPERTGSRKEAAYQIYRDLILENIEYDTLTQNPRIDREQLDEIVDILLETVCTSRKSIRVAGDDYPAELVKAKFLKLDSHHIEFVMDCLRDNTTKVRNIKQYLRAMLFNAPSTINSYYASLVAHDMAQPDWGRPPNN
;
A
#
# COMPACT_ATOMS: atom_id res chain seq x y z
N MET A 1 -43.79 29.60 17.53
CA MET A 1 -44.61 28.47 17.98
C MET A 1 -43.70 27.41 18.58
N GLN A 2 -44.10 26.90 19.75
CA GLN A 2 -43.82 25.62 20.42
C GLN A 2 -42.43 24.94 20.22
N LEU A 3 -41.57 24.82 21.24
CA LEU A 3 -41.56 23.97 22.46
C LEU A 3 -40.89 22.58 22.25
N ASN A 4 -39.80 22.38 23.00
CA ASN A 4 -39.29 21.20 23.71
C ASN A 4 -39.49 19.77 23.16
N LYS A 5 -38.41 18.96 23.26
CA LYS A 5 -38.34 17.94 24.34
C LYS A 5 -36.93 17.38 24.56
N ASP A 6 -36.56 17.43 25.84
CA ASP A 6 -35.44 16.80 26.51
C ASP A 6 -35.45 15.26 26.41
N LYS A 7 -34.28 14.63 26.57
CA LYS A 7 -34.00 13.79 27.75
C LYS A 7 -32.52 13.38 27.84
N LEU A 8 -31.86 13.94 28.84
CA LEU A 8 -30.80 13.30 29.64
C LEU A 8 -31.32 11.98 30.25
N ILE A 9 -30.42 11.03 30.52
CA ILE A 9 -30.09 10.55 31.89
C ILE A 9 -28.95 9.52 31.84
N THR A 10 -27.91 9.88 32.61
CA THR A 10 -26.77 9.14 33.16
C THR A 10 -27.20 7.97 34.05
N GLU A 11 -26.42 6.88 34.14
CA GLU A 11 -25.97 6.34 35.44
C GLU A 11 -24.91 5.22 35.35
N LYS A 12 -23.85 5.42 36.16
CA LYS A 12 -22.80 4.47 36.57
C LYS A 12 -23.37 3.50 37.60
N GLN A 13 -22.82 2.28 37.67
CA GLN A 13 -22.70 1.56 38.95
C GLN A 13 -21.34 0.86 39.10
N LYS A 14 -20.79 1.04 40.31
CA LYS A 14 -19.55 0.52 40.92
C LYS A 14 -19.97 -0.31 42.14
N LYS A 15 -19.29 -1.42 42.42
CA LYS A 15 -19.15 -2.12 43.74
C LYS A 15 -18.05 -3.18 43.55
N GLU A 16 -16.87 -3.17 44.17
CA GLU A 16 -16.43 -3.19 45.58
C GLU A 16 -16.84 -4.44 46.41
N GLY A 17 -15.81 -5.25 46.75
CA GLY A 17 -15.62 -5.85 48.08
C GLY A 17 -15.77 -7.37 48.21
N LEU A 18 -14.69 -8.09 48.55
CA LEU A 18 -14.52 -8.66 49.90
C LEU A 18 -13.09 -9.18 50.16
N ASN A 19 -12.54 -8.73 51.29
CA ASN A 19 -11.33 -9.20 51.96
C ASN A 19 -11.55 -10.57 52.62
N THR A 20 -10.48 -11.36 52.76
CA THR A 20 -10.24 -12.13 54.00
C THR A 20 -8.77 -12.01 54.39
N ASP A 21 -8.57 -11.56 55.62
CA ASP A 21 -7.31 -11.41 56.34
C ASP A 21 -6.79 -12.74 56.91
N SER A 22 -5.47 -12.77 57.12
CA SER A 22 -4.72 -13.54 58.14
C SER A 22 -4.38 -15.01 57.89
N ILE A 23 -3.09 -15.30 57.63
CA ILE A 23 -2.21 -16.01 58.58
C ILE A 23 -0.78 -15.42 58.47
N PRO A 24 -0.12 -15.02 59.58
CA PRO A 24 1.24 -14.50 59.60
C PRO A 24 2.27 -15.65 59.76
N ILE A 25 3.30 -15.67 58.92
CA ILE A 25 4.54 -16.40 59.24
C ILE A 25 5.71 -15.43 59.07
N HIS A 26 6.33 -15.13 60.21
CA HIS A 26 7.39 -14.15 60.37
C HIS A 26 8.75 -14.84 60.22
N SER A 27 9.54 -14.38 59.23
CA SER A 27 11.02 -14.32 59.16
C SER A 27 11.88 -15.61 59.14
N PRO A 28 13.17 -15.54 58.70
CA PRO A 28 13.93 -14.38 58.19
C PRO A 28 14.62 -14.55 56.82
N ASN A 29 14.80 -13.41 56.16
CA ASN A 29 15.68 -13.12 55.02
C ASN A 29 17.19 -13.36 55.36
N PRO A 30 18.19 -13.11 54.47
CA PRO A 30 18.40 -13.45 53.05
C PRO A 30 19.80 -14.09 52.82
N LEU A 31 20.05 -14.71 51.66
CA LEU A 31 21.41 -14.75 51.09
C LEU A 31 21.36 -14.54 49.55
N PRO A 32 22.27 -13.71 49.00
CA PRO A 32 22.30 -13.34 47.58
C PRO A 32 23.07 -14.40 46.78
N LEU A 33 22.86 -14.46 45.46
CA LEU A 33 23.87 -14.80 44.44
C LEU A 33 23.19 -14.81 43.05
N ASP A 34 23.35 -13.70 42.34
CA ASP A 34 23.63 -13.57 40.91
C ASP A 34 23.19 -14.71 39.98
N GLU A 35 22.01 -14.57 39.39
CA GLU A 35 21.68 -15.19 38.09
C GLU A 35 21.10 -14.11 37.18
N ASP A 36 22.02 -13.37 36.55
CA ASP A 36 21.74 -12.55 35.38
C ASP A 36 21.48 -13.50 34.18
N GLU A 37 20.41 -14.28 34.25
CA GLU A 37 19.93 -15.09 33.13
C GLU A 37 19.10 -14.18 32.21
N THR A 38 19.84 -13.33 31.49
CA THR A 38 19.32 -12.66 30.30
C THR A 38 18.88 -13.75 29.33
N ALA A 39 17.57 -14.01 29.30
CA ALA A 39 16.92 -14.84 28.29
C ALA A 39 17.14 -14.21 26.91
N ALA A 40 18.27 -14.56 26.29
CA ALA A 40 18.59 -14.25 24.91
C ALA A 40 17.53 -14.92 24.01
N SER A 41 16.61 -14.11 23.49
CA SER A 41 15.70 -14.53 22.44
C SER A 41 16.53 -14.91 21.19
N PRO A 42 16.35 -16.09 20.57
CA PRO A 42 17.10 -16.46 19.37
C PRO A 42 16.83 -15.48 18.21
N PRO A 43 17.84 -14.78 17.66
CA PRO A 43 17.61 -13.72 16.68
C PRO A 43 17.39 -14.18 15.23
N GLU A 44 17.44 -15.49 14.92
CA GLU A 44 17.59 -15.95 13.53
C GLU A 44 16.29 -16.42 12.83
N ARG A 45 15.23 -16.75 13.57
CA ARG A 45 13.98 -17.29 12.95
C ARG A 45 13.06 -16.23 12.35
N THR A 46 13.16 -14.98 12.80
CA THR A 46 12.24 -13.90 12.37
C THR A 46 12.66 -13.25 11.05
N GLY A 47 13.97 -13.19 10.76
CA GLY A 47 14.50 -12.69 9.49
C GLY A 47 14.10 -13.59 8.32
N SER A 48 14.28 -14.91 8.47
CA SER A 48 13.94 -15.90 7.44
C SER A 48 12.47 -15.85 7.00
N ARG A 49 11.52 -15.66 7.94
CA ARG A 49 10.10 -15.58 7.60
C ARG A 49 9.73 -14.32 6.84
N LYS A 50 10.33 -13.17 7.18
CA LYS A 50 10.07 -11.90 6.48
C LYS A 50 10.61 -11.95 5.06
N GLU A 51 11.80 -12.50 4.87
CA GLU A 51 12.40 -12.69 3.55
C GLU A 51 11.55 -13.59 2.67
N ALA A 52 11.08 -14.72 3.20
CA ALA A 52 10.20 -15.61 2.47
C ALA A 52 8.89 -14.93 2.04
N ALA A 53 8.28 -14.12 2.92
CA ALA A 53 7.08 -13.36 2.56
C ALA A 53 7.37 -12.31 1.46
N TYR A 54 8.52 -11.65 1.53
CA TYR A 54 8.93 -10.66 0.53
C TYR A 54 9.09 -11.30 -0.85
N GLN A 55 9.73 -12.47 -0.92
CA GLN A 55 9.88 -13.21 -2.17
C GLN A 55 8.53 -13.65 -2.75
N ILE A 56 7.63 -14.18 -1.91
CA ILE A 56 6.27 -14.58 -2.35
C ILE A 56 5.53 -13.39 -2.98
N TYR A 57 5.58 -12.21 -2.35
CA TYR A 57 4.93 -11.02 -2.91
C TYR A 57 5.62 -10.53 -4.18
N ARG A 58 6.94 -10.62 -4.27
CA ARG A 58 7.68 -10.27 -5.48
C ARG A 58 7.24 -11.15 -6.64
N ASP A 59 7.25 -12.47 -6.45
CA ASP A 59 6.85 -13.43 -7.47
C ASP A 59 5.40 -13.21 -7.92
N LEU A 60 4.49 -13.01 -6.97
CA LEU A 60 3.08 -12.70 -7.26
C LEU A 60 2.93 -11.40 -8.06
N ILE A 61 3.66 -10.35 -7.72
CA ILE A 61 3.62 -9.08 -8.46
C ILE A 61 4.12 -9.30 -9.89
N LEU A 62 5.26 -9.98 -10.06
CA LEU A 62 5.85 -10.25 -11.37
C LEU A 62 4.91 -11.07 -12.27
N GLU A 63 4.23 -12.06 -11.70
CA GLU A 63 3.22 -12.86 -12.38
C GLU A 63 2.02 -12.00 -12.79
N ASN A 64 1.43 -11.24 -11.85
CA ASN A 64 0.24 -10.43 -12.12
C ASN A 64 0.48 -9.40 -13.22
N ILE A 65 1.64 -8.73 -13.24
CA ILE A 65 1.95 -7.71 -14.25
C ILE A 65 2.50 -8.29 -15.55
N GLU A 66 2.66 -9.62 -15.64
CA GLU A 66 3.25 -10.31 -16.78
C GLU A 66 4.63 -9.74 -17.15
N TYR A 67 5.52 -9.59 -16.14
CA TYR A 67 6.82 -8.90 -16.29
C TYR A 67 7.65 -9.42 -17.48
N ASP A 68 7.71 -10.74 -17.66
CA ASP A 68 8.46 -11.36 -18.76
C ASP A 68 7.90 -11.00 -20.14
N THR A 69 6.60 -10.77 -20.26
CA THR A 69 5.97 -10.28 -21.49
C THR A 69 6.29 -8.81 -21.73
N LEU A 70 6.18 -7.98 -20.68
CA LEU A 70 6.46 -6.54 -20.77
C LEU A 70 7.92 -6.26 -21.18
N THR A 71 8.87 -7.05 -20.69
CA THR A 71 10.30 -6.89 -21.03
C THR A 71 10.63 -7.24 -22.48
N GLN A 72 9.76 -7.96 -23.19
CA GLN A 72 9.93 -8.24 -24.62
C GLN A 72 9.51 -7.06 -25.50
N ASN A 73 8.72 -6.13 -24.95
CA ASN A 73 8.27 -4.95 -25.68
C ASN A 73 9.38 -3.89 -25.71
N PRO A 74 9.95 -3.55 -26.88
CA PRO A 74 11.05 -2.59 -26.97
C PRO A 74 10.66 -1.16 -26.59
N ARG A 75 9.36 -0.86 -26.46
CA ARG A 75 8.90 0.45 -25.98
C ARG A 75 8.97 0.58 -24.45
N ILE A 76 9.07 -0.54 -23.73
CA ILE A 76 9.13 -0.55 -22.27
C ILE A 76 10.58 -0.40 -21.84
N ASP A 77 10.84 0.63 -21.05
CA ASP A 77 12.12 0.79 -20.39
C ASP A 77 12.20 -0.15 -19.18
N ARG A 78 13.19 -1.04 -19.19
CA ARG A 78 13.33 -2.08 -18.16
C ARG A 78 13.67 -1.50 -16.80
N GLU A 79 14.48 -0.44 -16.73
CA GLU A 79 14.84 0.18 -15.46
C GLU A 79 13.62 0.83 -14.81
N GLN A 80 12.76 1.49 -15.60
CA GLN A 80 11.49 2.01 -15.11
C GLN A 80 10.54 0.90 -14.67
N LEU A 81 10.50 -0.23 -15.39
CA LEU A 81 9.66 -1.37 -15.01
C LEU A 81 10.11 -1.95 -13.67
N ASP A 82 11.41 -2.09 -13.47
CA ASP A 82 12.00 -2.54 -12.21
C ASP A 82 11.68 -1.55 -11.06
N GLU A 83 11.73 -0.23 -11.30
CA GLU A 83 11.32 0.78 -10.32
C GLU A 83 9.84 0.64 -9.94
N ILE A 84 8.96 0.38 -10.91
CA ILE A 84 7.54 0.11 -10.64
C ILE A 84 7.38 -1.12 -9.77
N VAL A 85 8.05 -2.24 -10.09
CA VAL A 85 8.00 -3.48 -9.29
C VAL A 85 8.44 -3.21 -7.85
N ASP A 86 9.52 -2.47 -7.64
CA ASP A 86 10.01 -2.13 -6.31
C ASP A 86 9.01 -1.25 -5.54
N ILE A 87 8.35 -0.31 -6.21
CA ILE A 87 7.28 0.50 -5.60
C ILE A 87 6.07 -0.36 -5.21
N LEU A 88 5.67 -1.30 -6.07
CA LEU A 88 4.58 -2.23 -5.76
C LEU A 88 4.94 -3.07 -4.54
N LEU A 89 6.14 -3.65 -4.54
CA LEU A 89 6.64 -4.54 -3.50
C LEU A 89 6.76 -3.81 -2.16
N GLU A 90 7.34 -2.61 -2.13
CA GLU A 90 7.39 -1.77 -0.93
C GLU A 90 5.99 -1.46 -0.38
N THR A 91 5.03 -1.22 -1.27
CA THR A 91 3.67 -0.87 -0.89
C THR A 91 2.95 -2.07 -0.28
N VAL A 92 3.05 -3.26 -0.89
CA VAL A 92 2.39 -4.48 -0.38
C VAL A 92 3.01 -4.99 0.92
N CYS A 93 4.32 -4.83 1.08
CA CYS A 93 5.05 -5.27 2.27
C CYS A 93 5.06 -4.24 3.41
N THR A 94 4.39 -3.09 3.27
CA THR A 94 4.38 -2.08 4.34
C THR A 94 3.66 -2.57 5.60
N SER A 95 4.23 -2.24 6.76
CA SER A 95 3.63 -2.47 8.08
C SER A 95 2.79 -1.28 8.57
N ARG A 96 2.74 -0.19 7.79
CA ARG A 96 1.96 1.01 8.13
C ARG A 96 0.46 0.70 8.04
N LYS A 97 -0.34 1.36 8.88
CA LYS A 97 -1.81 1.24 8.88
C LYS A 97 -2.49 2.05 7.77
N SER A 98 -1.83 3.12 7.31
CA SER A 98 -2.32 3.99 6.24
C SER A 98 -1.20 4.36 5.27
N ILE A 99 -1.59 4.71 4.05
CA ILE A 99 -0.70 5.15 2.96
C ILE A 99 -1.31 6.40 2.34
N ARG A 100 -0.49 7.47 2.25
CA ARG A 100 -0.86 8.69 1.54
C ARG A 100 -0.72 8.47 0.03
N VAL A 101 -1.78 8.71 -0.73
CA VAL A 101 -1.83 8.61 -2.18
C VAL A 101 -2.56 9.82 -2.74
N ALA A 102 -1.96 10.53 -3.71
CA ALA A 102 -2.55 11.71 -4.36
C ALA A 102 -3.07 12.82 -3.40
N GLY A 103 -2.54 12.89 -2.18
CA GLY A 103 -2.96 13.87 -1.18
C GLY A 103 -3.93 13.33 -0.12
N ASP A 104 -4.45 12.11 -0.25
CA ASP A 104 -5.39 11.50 0.71
C ASP A 104 -4.78 10.29 1.44
N ASP A 105 -5.17 10.08 2.70
CA ASP A 105 -4.76 8.92 3.49
C ASP A 105 -5.75 7.76 3.32
N TYR A 106 -5.27 6.66 2.77
CA TYR A 106 -6.05 5.44 2.59
C TYR A 106 -5.64 4.36 3.60
N PRO A 107 -6.55 3.48 4.06
CA PRO A 107 -6.17 2.27 4.78
C PRO A 107 -5.17 1.46 3.95
N ALA A 108 -4.07 1.02 4.56
CA ALA A 108 -3.00 0.33 3.83
C ALA A 108 -3.55 -0.90 3.09
N GLU A 109 -4.40 -1.68 3.74
CA GLU A 109 -5.00 -2.89 3.15
C GLU A 109 -5.80 -2.61 1.86
N LEU A 110 -6.46 -1.45 1.76
CA LEU A 110 -7.15 -1.05 0.53
C LEU A 110 -6.14 -0.78 -0.60
N VAL A 111 -5.04 -0.07 -0.29
CA VAL A 111 -3.99 0.23 -1.27
C VAL A 111 -3.29 -1.06 -1.71
N LYS A 112 -2.96 -1.95 -0.77
CA LYS A 112 -2.37 -3.26 -1.07
C LYS A 112 -3.27 -4.09 -1.98
N ALA A 113 -4.56 -4.17 -1.67
CA ALA A 113 -5.53 -4.91 -2.46
C ALA A 113 -5.69 -4.36 -3.89
N LYS A 114 -5.58 -3.03 -4.07
CA LYS A 114 -5.55 -2.42 -5.40
C LYS A 114 -4.25 -2.74 -6.15
N PHE A 115 -3.10 -2.64 -5.48
CA PHE A 115 -1.79 -2.88 -6.08
C PHE A 115 -1.62 -4.33 -6.53
N LEU A 116 -2.09 -5.28 -5.73
CA LEU A 116 -2.08 -6.71 -6.06
C LEU A 116 -3.05 -7.09 -7.19
N LYS A 117 -3.87 -6.16 -7.67
CA LYS A 117 -4.78 -6.36 -8.81
C LYS A 117 -4.28 -5.70 -10.11
N LEU A 118 -3.11 -5.06 -10.07
CA LEU A 118 -2.53 -4.49 -11.28
C LEU A 118 -2.06 -5.62 -12.19
N ASP A 119 -2.31 -5.43 -13.48
CA ASP A 119 -1.89 -6.32 -14.56
C ASP A 119 -1.01 -5.54 -15.56
N SER A 120 -0.56 -6.25 -16.60
CA SER A 120 0.27 -5.68 -17.68
C SER A 120 -0.33 -4.42 -18.31
N HIS A 121 -1.64 -4.37 -18.54
CA HIS A 121 -2.32 -3.23 -19.18
C HIS A 121 -2.25 -1.97 -18.30
N HIS A 122 -2.38 -2.13 -16.99
CA HIS A 122 -2.22 -1.02 -16.06
C HIS A 122 -0.78 -0.48 -16.08
N ILE A 123 0.21 -1.35 -16.19
CA ILE A 123 1.62 -0.94 -16.24
C ILE A 123 1.93 -0.22 -17.54
N GLU A 124 1.48 -0.74 -18.69
CA GLU A 124 1.63 -0.06 -19.98
C GLU A 124 1.02 1.35 -19.97
N PHE A 125 -0.20 1.48 -19.45
CA PHE A 125 -0.85 2.79 -19.28
C PHE A 125 -0.02 3.77 -18.44
N VAL A 126 0.57 3.31 -17.33
CA VAL A 126 1.42 4.15 -16.49
C VAL A 126 2.70 4.56 -17.23
N MET A 127 3.31 3.65 -17.99
CA MET A 127 4.49 3.92 -18.81
C MET A 127 4.18 4.92 -19.93
N ASP A 128 3.04 4.80 -20.61
CA ASP A 128 2.58 5.76 -21.60
C ASP A 128 2.41 7.14 -20.98
N CYS A 129 1.76 7.22 -19.82
CA CYS A 129 1.60 8.48 -19.09
C CYS A 129 2.92 9.13 -18.69
N LEU A 130 3.96 8.35 -18.35
CA LEU A 130 5.29 8.86 -18.06
C LEU A 130 5.97 9.41 -19.31
N ARG A 131 5.85 8.69 -20.42
CA ARG A 131 6.45 9.07 -21.70
C ARG A 131 5.85 10.37 -22.25
N ASP A 132 4.55 10.52 -22.13
CA ASP A 132 3.82 11.70 -22.61
C ASP A 132 3.92 12.88 -21.63
N ASN A 133 4.49 12.66 -20.44
CA ASN A 133 4.60 13.71 -19.44
C ASN A 133 5.63 14.76 -19.84
N THR A 134 5.17 15.98 -20.12
CA THR A 134 6.03 17.11 -20.48
C THR A 134 6.46 17.96 -19.28
N THR A 135 6.00 17.62 -18.07
CA THR A 135 6.24 18.42 -16.86
C THR A 135 7.27 17.75 -15.95
N LYS A 136 8.13 18.57 -15.32
CA LYS A 136 9.11 18.02 -14.37
C LYS A 136 8.43 17.45 -13.13
N VAL A 137 8.54 16.13 -12.95
CA VAL A 137 8.11 15.45 -11.72
C VAL A 137 9.18 15.65 -10.63
N ARG A 138 8.80 16.33 -9.53
CA ARG A 138 9.73 16.59 -8.40
C ARG A 138 9.90 15.41 -7.46
N ASN A 139 8.88 14.56 -7.35
CA ASN A 139 8.88 13.37 -6.51
C ASN A 139 8.31 12.19 -7.32
N ILE A 140 9.20 11.50 -8.05
CA ILE A 140 8.82 10.46 -9.00
C ILE A 140 8.10 9.29 -8.32
N LYS A 141 8.58 8.86 -7.15
CA LYS A 141 7.98 7.75 -6.41
C LYS A 141 6.53 8.01 -5.97
N GLN A 142 6.24 9.20 -5.45
CA GLN A 142 4.86 9.55 -5.08
C GLN A 142 3.96 9.69 -6.31
N TYR A 143 4.51 10.21 -7.41
CA TYR A 143 3.80 10.32 -8.68
C TYR A 143 3.43 8.92 -9.22
N LEU A 144 4.39 8.01 -9.32
CA LEU A 144 4.17 6.62 -9.74
C LEU A 144 3.17 5.91 -8.83
N ARG A 145 3.29 6.04 -7.51
CA ARG A 145 2.33 5.44 -6.56
C ARG A 145 0.90 5.94 -6.82
N ALA A 146 0.72 7.23 -7.10
CA ALA A 146 -0.58 7.80 -7.41
C ALA A 146 -1.11 7.28 -8.76
N MET A 147 -0.27 7.21 -9.78
CA MET A 147 -0.63 6.66 -11.09
C MET A 147 -1.05 5.19 -11.00
N LEU A 148 -0.24 4.35 -10.36
CA LEU A 148 -0.52 2.93 -10.15
C LEU A 148 -1.83 2.71 -9.36
N PHE A 149 -2.07 3.51 -8.31
CA PHE A 149 -3.31 3.41 -7.52
C PHE A 149 -4.58 3.76 -8.31
N ASN A 150 -4.44 4.70 -9.25
CA ASN A 150 -5.54 5.24 -10.04
C ASN A 150 -5.74 4.51 -11.37
N ALA A 151 -4.72 3.82 -11.88
CA ALA A 151 -4.71 3.18 -13.20
C ALA A 151 -5.97 2.35 -13.47
N PRO A 152 -6.44 1.43 -12.58
CA PRO A 152 -7.65 0.65 -12.85
C PRO A 152 -8.93 1.50 -13.01
N SER A 153 -8.95 2.70 -12.43
CA SER A 153 -10.10 3.60 -12.49
C SER A 153 -10.01 4.62 -13.63
N THR A 154 -8.84 4.83 -14.22
CA THR A 154 -8.60 5.91 -15.20
C THR A 154 -8.24 5.42 -16.59
N ILE A 155 -7.71 4.20 -16.74
CA ILE A 155 -7.18 3.68 -18.01
C ILE A 155 -8.20 3.73 -19.15
N ASN A 156 -9.43 3.29 -18.91
CA ASN A 156 -10.49 3.28 -19.93
C ASN A 156 -10.85 4.69 -20.40
N SER A 157 -11.00 5.63 -19.46
CA SER A 157 -11.33 7.03 -19.77
C SER A 157 -10.19 7.71 -20.52
N TYR A 158 -8.94 7.40 -20.20
CA TYR A 158 -7.76 7.93 -20.89
C TYR A 158 -7.76 7.52 -22.37
N TYR A 159 -7.82 6.21 -22.67
CA TYR A 159 -7.79 5.74 -24.05
C TYR A 159 -9.02 6.19 -24.86
N ALA A 160 -10.21 6.21 -24.24
CA ALA A 160 -11.41 6.76 -24.90
C ALA A 160 -11.23 8.24 -25.29
N SER A 161 -10.61 9.02 -24.42
CA SER A 161 -10.32 10.45 -24.68
C SER A 161 -9.26 10.62 -25.77
N LEU A 162 -8.24 9.76 -25.79
CA LEU A 162 -7.18 9.75 -26.81
C LEU A 162 -7.77 9.50 -28.21
N VAL A 163 -8.59 8.44 -28.33
CA VAL A 163 -9.26 8.11 -29.59
C VAL A 163 -10.17 9.25 -30.06
N ALA A 164 -10.97 9.81 -29.16
CA ALA A 164 -11.85 10.93 -29.50
C ALA A 164 -11.08 12.17 -29.96
N HIS A 165 -9.94 12.46 -29.34
CA HIS A 165 -9.05 13.55 -29.74
C HIS A 165 -8.50 13.34 -31.15
N ASP A 166 -8.00 12.15 -31.45
CA ASP A 166 -7.40 11.84 -32.75
C ASP A 166 -8.45 11.83 -33.87
N MET A 167 -9.65 11.33 -33.59
CA MET A 167 -10.78 11.38 -34.54
C MET A 167 -11.30 12.80 -34.80
N ALA A 168 -11.12 13.72 -33.86
CA ALA A 168 -11.55 15.11 -34.00
C ALA A 168 -10.58 15.97 -34.83
N GLN A 169 -9.40 15.44 -35.20
CA GLN A 169 -8.44 16.20 -35.99
C GLN A 169 -8.93 16.38 -37.44
N PRO A 170 -8.85 17.60 -38.02
CA PRO A 170 -9.39 17.91 -39.35
C PRO A 170 -8.77 17.13 -40.52
N ASP A 171 -7.64 16.46 -40.29
CA ASP A 171 -6.83 15.78 -41.30
C ASP A 171 -7.18 14.27 -41.44
N TRP A 172 -8.10 13.77 -40.62
CA TRP A 172 -8.58 12.39 -40.72
C TRP A 172 -9.33 12.16 -42.04
N GLY A 173 -8.67 11.50 -43.00
CA GLY A 173 -9.23 11.17 -44.32
C GLY A 173 -8.84 12.10 -45.46
N ARG A 174 -7.88 13.02 -45.28
CA ARG A 174 -7.36 13.83 -46.39
C ARG A 174 -6.34 13.01 -47.20
N PRO A 175 -6.50 12.85 -48.52
CA PRO A 175 -5.48 12.19 -49.33
C PRO A 175 -4.19 13.02 -49.31
N PRO A 176 -3.01 12.38 -49.32
CA PRO A 176 -1.74 13.09 -49.38
C PRO A 176 -1.72 14.00 -50.62
N ASN A 177 -1.28 15.26 -50.44
CA ASN A 177 -1.07 16.16 -51.57
C ASN A 177 0.04 15.58 -52.45
N ASN A 178 -0.30 15.29 -53.70
CA ASN A 178 0.57 14.75 -54.75
C ASN A 178 1.49 15.83 -55.33
#